data_AF-A0A7T4YCJ3-F1
#
_entry.id   AF-A0A7T4YCJ3-F1
#
_cell.length_a   1.000
_cell.length_b   1.000
_cell.length_c   1.000
_cell.angle_alpha   90.00
_cell.angle_beta   90.00
_cell.angle_gamma   90.00
#
_symmetry.space_group_name_H-M   'P 1'
#
loop_
_entity.id
_entity.type
_entity.pdbx_description
1 polymer ?
#
loop_
_entity_poly.entity_id
_entity_poly.type
_entity_poly.pdbx_seq_one_letter_code
_entity_poly.pdbx_strand_id
1 'polypeptide(L)'
;MLDFDTRKALLFALAAERLSAYYEHGKWMTDAQGATLAAQWLSRSRLQLALSERRLLSELSHQLARQLAETLSRSAGLYAAHEMMEALDPNYQSAFAQDMLDECERLLRENGVQD
;
A
#
# COMPACT_ATOMS: atom_id res chain seq x y z
N MET A 1 -0.40 15.19 -13.70
CA MET A 1 -1.10 14.74 -12.48
C MET A 1 -1.08 13.23 -12.51
N LEU A 2 -0.72 12.56 -11.41
CA LEU A 2 -0.79 11.10 -11.34
C LEU A 2 -2.27 10.69 -11.32
N ASP A 3 -2.68 9.76 -12.18
CA ASP A 3 -4.06 9.27 -12.21
C ASP A 3 -4.42 8.50 -10.94
N PHE A 4 -5.73 8.35 -10.71
CA PHE A 4 -6.27 7.74 -9.51
C PHE A 4 -5.87 6.27 -9.36
N ASP A 5 -5.91 5.49 -10.45
CA ASP A 5 -5.54 4.07 -10.42
C ASP A 5 -4.09 3.86 -10.03
N THR A 6 -3.18 4.73 -10.48
CA THR A 6 -1.77 4.66 -10.09
C THR A 6 -1.58 5.03 -8.62
N ARG A 7 -2.38 5.96 -8.07
CA ARG A 7 -2.38 6.27 -6.63
C ARG A 7 -2.91 5.10 -5.80
N LYS A 8 -3.97 4.44 -6.28
CA LYS A 8 -4.54 3.22 -5.68
C LYS A 8 -3.53 2.09 -5.66
N ALA A 9 -2.90 1.79 -6.80
CA ALA A 9 -1.86 0.77 -6.91
C ALA A 9 -0.65 1.07 -6.02
N LEU A 10 -0.24 2.34 -5.94
CA LEU A 10 0.84 2.76 -5.06
C LEU A 10 0.47 2.59 -3.58
N LEU A 11 -0.73 3.02 -3.17
CA LEU A 11 -1.20 2.84 -1.79
C LEU A 11 -1.21 1.36 -1.39
N PHE A 12 -1.73 0.51 -2.26
CA PHE A 12 -1.74 -0.95 -2.10
C PHE A 12 -0.33 -1.52 -1.95
N ALA A 13 0.58 -1.16 -2.85
CA ALA A 13 1.97 -1.63 -2.82
C ALA A 13 2.69 -1.23 -1.52
N LEU A 14 2.49 0.01 -1.06
CA LEU A 14 3.08 0.46 0.21
C LEU A 14 2.52 -0.31 1.41
N ALA A 15 1.22 -0.63 1.42
CA ALA A 15 0.61 -1.43 2.48
C ALA A 15 1.13 -2.87 2.49
N ALA A 16 1.28 -3.48 1.30
CA ALA A 16 1.86 -4.82 1.13
C ALA A 16 3.28 -4.91 1.71
N GLU A 17 4.15 -3.98 1.30
CA GLU A 17 5.54 -3.89 1.76
C GLU A 17 5.63 -3.68 3.29
N ARG A 18 4.75 -2.84 3.86
CA ARG A 18 4.68 -2.62 5.32
C ARG A 18 4.25 -3.88 6.07
N LEU A 19 3.26 -4.61 5.55
CA LEU A 19 2.79 -5.86 6.17
C LEU A 19 3.84 -6.96 6.10
N SER A 20 4.51 -7.12 4.95
CA SER A 20 5.63 -8.07 4.81
C SER A 20 6.74 -7.73 5.81
N ALA A 21 7.19 -6.47 5.87
CA ALA A 21 8.20 -6.04 6.84
C ALA A 21 7.79 -6.30 8.30
N TYR A 22 6.52 -6.10 8.65
CA TYR A 22 6.01 -6.37 9.99
C TYR A 22 5.98 -7.86 10.31
N TYR A 23 5.38 -8.68 9.45
CA TYR A 23 5.18 -10.11 9.76
C TYR A 23 6.45 -10.95 9.63
N GLU A 24 7.36 -10.57 8.72
CA GLU A 24 8.62 -11.27 8.49
C GLU A 24 9.74 -10.81 9.43
N HIS A 25 9.78 -9.52 9.77
CA HIS A 25 10.90 -8.94 10.51
C HIS A 25 10.51 -8.27 11.83
N GLY A 26 9.22 -8.21 12.17
CA GLY A 26 8.73 -7.55 13.37
C GLY A 26 8.92 -6.03 13.34
N LYS A 27 9.05 -5.41 12.16
CA LYS A 27 9.38 -3.99 12.00
C LYS A 27 8.28 -3.23 11.29
N TRP A 28 7.97 -2.05 11.82
CA TRP A 28 7.13 -1.07 11.14
C TRP A 28 8.00 0.00 10.49
N MET A 29 7.73 0.29 9.22
CA MET A 29 8.33 1.43 8.55
C MET A 29 7.76 2.73 9.13
N THR A 30 8.63 3.73 9.31
CA THR A 30 8.22 5.10 9.64
C THR A 30 7.58 5.78 8.42
N ASP A 31 6.84 6.87 8.62
CA ASP A 31 6.18 7.58 7.51
C ASP A 31 7.19 8.22 6.54
N ALA A 32 8.36 8.62 7.06
CA ALA A 32 9.47 9.10 6.25
C ALA A 32 10.06 7.99 5.36
N GLN A 33 10.20 6.77 5.89
CA GLN A 33 10.61 5.60 5.11
C GLN A 33 9.54 5.24 4.07
N GLY A 34 8.26 5.27 4.42
CA GLY A 34 7.17 5.03 3.47
C GLY A 34 7.09 6.08 2.34
N ALA A 35 7.31 7.36 2.64
CA ALA A 35 7.34 8.41 1.60
C ALA A 35 8.57 8.28 0.67
N THR A 36 9.66 7.70 1.18
CA THR A 36 10.84 7.33 0.38
C THR A 36 10.54 6.11 -0.49
N LEU A 37 9.92 5.07 0.07
CA LEU A 37 9.48 3.90 -0.67
C LEU A 37 8.52 4.29 -1.81
N ALA A 38 7.59 5.23 -1.55
CA ALA A 38 6.69 5.74 -2.57
C ALA A 38 7.43 6.40 -3.74
N ALA A 39 8.47 7.17 -3.46
CA ALA A 39 9.31 7.75 -4.50
C ALA A 39 10.06 6.68 -5.30
N GLN A 40 10.59 5.65 -4.63
CA GLN A 40 11.27 4.53 -5.28
C GLN A 40 10.33 3.75 -6.19
N TRP A 41 9.12 3.44 -5.73
CA TRP A 41 8.11 2.75 -6.52
C TRP A 41 7.75 3.53 -7.79
N LEU A 42 7.45 4.83 -7.65
CA LEU A 42 7.12 5.71 -8.79
C LEU A 42 8.28 5.86 -9.79
N SER A 43 9.53 5.87 -9.29
CA SER A 43 10.70 6.03 -10.15
C SER A 43 10.89 4.90 -11.16
N ARG A 44 10.38 3.68 -10.87
CA ARG A 44 10.41 2.53 -11.78
C ARG A 44 9.68 2.84 -13.10
N SER A 45 8.63 3.64 -13.04
CA SER A 45 7.84 4.09 -14.19
C SER A 45 8.14 5.54 -14.60
N ARG A 46 9.23 6.13 -14.11
CA ARG A 46 9.61 7.55 -14.32
C ARG A 46 8.53 8.55 -13.89
N LEU A 47 7.68 8.15 -12.94
CA LEU A 47 6.65 9.01 -12.36
C LEU A 47 7.20 9.75 -11.16
N GLN A 48 6.63 10.91 -10.86
CA GLN A 48 6.97 11.72 -9.70
C GLN A 48 5.72 12.30 -9.07
N LEU A 49 5.80 12.53 -7.76
CA LEU A 49 4.72 13.04 -6.94
C LEU A 49 5.30 14.00 -5.89
N ALA A 50 4.58 15.07 -5.57
CA ALA A 50 5.04 16.03 -4.58
C ALA A 50 5.27 15.35 -3.22
N LEU A 51 6.17 15.90 -2.40
CA LEU A 51 6.46 15.31 -1.08
C LEU A 51 5.21 15.22 -0.19
N SER A 52 4.35 16.24 -0.22
CA SER A 52 3.07 16.26 0.52
C SER A 52 2.18 15.08 0.13
N GLU A 53 2.01 14.84 -1.16
CA GLU A 53 1.20 13.73 -1.67
C GLU A 53 1.83 12.36 -1.34
N ARG A 54 3.16 12.24 -1.41
CA ARG A 54 3.85 11.00 -1.00
C ARG A 54 3.69 10.72 0.49
N ARG A 55 3.68 11.77 1.32
CA ARG A 55 3.41 11.64 2.76
C ARG A 55 1.98 11.20 3.02
N LEU A 56 1.00 11.74 2.29
CA LEU A 56 -0.39 11.28 2.39
C LEU A 56 -0.52 9.78 2.09
N LEU A 57 0.03 9.32 0.96
CA LEU A 57 -0.02 7.89 0.61
C LEU A 57 0.76 7.01 1.61
N SER A 58 1.87 7.53 2.15
CA SER A 58 2.62 6.85 3.21
C SER A 58 1.82 6.68 4.50
N GLU A 59 1.05 7.69 4.89
CA GLU A 59 0.17 7.66 6.07
C GLU A 59 -0.98 6.68 5.86
N LEU A 60 -1.69 6.78 4.73
CA LEU A 60 -2.83 5.91 4.45
C LEU A 60 -2.43 4.43 4.35
N SER A 61 -1.27 4.14 3.76
CA SER A 61 -0.74 2.77 3.72
C SER A 61 -0.36 2.26 5.10
N HIS A 62 0.14 3.14 5.98
CA HIS A 62 0.40 2.80 7.37
C HIS A 62 -0.89 2.44 8.11
N GLN A 63 -1.92 3.27 7.97
CA GLN A 63 -3.24 3.04 8.57
C GLN A 63 -3.84 1.70 8.13
N LEU A 64 -3.87 1.43 6.82
CA LEU A 64 -4.40 0.17 6.29
C LEU A 64 -3.62 -1.04 6.84
N ALA A 65 -2.28 -0.99 6.79
CA ALA A 65 -1.45 -2.08 7.27
C ALA A 65 -1.62 -2.33 8.79
N ARG A 66 -1.81 -1.26 9.58
CA ARG A 66 -2.11 -1.37 11.02
C ARG A 66 -3.45 -2.01 11.28
N GLN A 67 -4.50 -1.57 10.59
CA GLN A 67 -5.85 -2.13 10.73
C GLN A 67 -5.87 -3.64 10.39
N LEU A 68 -5.18 -4.04 9.32
CA LEU A 68 -5.04 -5.46 8.97
C LEU A 68 -4.25 -6.24 10.04
N ALA A 69 -3.17 -5.67 10.55
CA ALA A 69 -2.37 -6.32 11.61
C ALA A 69 -3.12 -6.46 12.96
N GLU A 70 -4.08 -5.59 13.25
CA GLU A 70 -4.91 -5.64 14.46
C GLU A 70 -6.03 -6.68 14.36
N THR A 71 -6.52 -6.93 13.15
CA THR A 71 -7.67 -7.82 12.90
C THR A 71 -7.26 -9.26 12.57
N LEU A 72 -6.08 -9.45 12.00
CA LEU A 72 -5.61 -10.75 11.54
C LEU A 72 -4.77 -11.49 12.60
N SER A 73 -4.91 -12.81 12.61
CA SER A 73 -3.94 -13.67 13.29
C SER A 73 -2.59 -13.62 12.56
N ARG A 74 -1.50 -14.07 13.21
CA ARG A 74 -0.17 -14.06 12.57
C ARG A 74 -0.12 -14.86 11.26
N SER A 75 -0.74 -16.03 11.20
CA SER A 75 -0.76 -16.85 9.99
C SER A 75 -1.60 -16.22 8.89
N ALA A 76 -2.77 -15.67 9.22
CA ALA A 76 -3.61 -14.95 8.27
C ALA A 76 -2.93 -13.67 7.75
N GLY A 77 -2.19 -12.98 8.62
CA GLY A 77 -1.40 -11.80 8.25
C GLY A 77 -0.23 -12.11 7.32
N LEU A 78 0.51 -13.20 7.56
CA LEU A 78 1.53 -13.67 6.61
C LEU A 78 0.94 -14.03 5.25
N TYR A 79 -0.21 -14.70 5.25
CA TYR A 79 -0.95 -15.01 4.02
C TYR A 79 -1.37 -13.73 3.29
N ALA A 80 -2.00 -12.78 4.00
CA ALA A 80 -2.42 -11.50 3.42
C ALA A 80 -1.24 -10.71 2.83
N ALA A 81 -0.12 -10.62 3.56
CA ALA A 81 1.09 -9.96 3.09
C ALA A 81 1.62 -10.63 1.81
N HIS A 82 1.66 -11.97 1.78
CA HIS A 82 2.10 -12.71 0.61
C HIS A 82 1.19 -12.49 -0.60
N GLU A 83 -0.13 -12.65 -0.43
CA GLU A 83 -1.11 -12.42 -1.51
C GLU A 83 -1.02 -11.01 -2.09
N MET A 84 -0.87 -9.99 -1.23
CA MET A 84 -0.73 -8.62 -1.68
C MET A 84 0.57 -8.38 -2.45
N MET A 85 1.67 -9.00 -2.01
CA MET A 85 2.96 -8.90 -2.71
C MET A 85 2.93 -9.59 -4.07
N GLU A 86 2.32 -10.77 -4.19
CA GLU A 86 2.15 -11.47 -5.48
C GLU A 86 1.27 -10.65 -6.43
N ALA A 87 0.22 -10.01 -5.92
CA ALA A 87 -0.68 -9.15 -6.70
C ALA A 87 -0.06 -7.83 -7.18
N LEU A 88 1.21 -7.55 -6.86
CA LEU A 88 1.96 -6.48 -7.53
C LEU A 88 2.35 -6.86 -8.97
N ASP A 89 2.38 -8.15 -9.30
CA ASP A 89 2.43 -8.60 -10.69
C ASP A 89 1.02 -8.49 -11.30
N PRO A 90 0.82 -7.70 -12.37
CA PRO A 90 -0.50 -7.53 -13.00
C PRO A 90 -1.07 -8.83 -13.60
N ASN A 91 -0.27 -9.89 -13.77
CA ASN A 91 -0.74 -11.19 -14.25
C ASN A 91 -1.28 -12.09 -13.13
N TYR A 92 -1.02 -11.73 -11.87
CA TYR A 92 -1.52 -12.47 -10.72
C TYR A 92 -2.93 -12.00 -10.35
N GLN A 93 -3.84 -12.95 -10.17
CA GLN A 93 -5.24 -12.67 -9.83
C GLN A 93 -5.56 -13.25 -8.45
N SER A 94 -5.94 -12.37 -7.53
CA SER A 94 -6.39 -12.75 -6.19
C SER A 94 -7.63 -11.95 -5.82
N ALA A 95 -8.70 -12.64 -5.42
CA ALA A 95 -9.91 -12.00 -4.93
C ALA A 95 -9.62 -11.15 -3.67
N PHE A 96 -8.74 -11.65 -2.80
CA PHE A 96 -8.30 -10.90 -1.62
C PHE A 96 -7.60 -9.60 -2.02
N ALA A 97 -6.73 -9.63 -3.02
CA ALA A 97 -6.07 -8.42 -3.51
C ALA A 97 -7.06 -7.41 -4.11
N GLN A 98 -8.12 -7.87 -4.78
CA GLN A 98 -9.18 -6.98 -5.28
C GLN A 98 -9.92 -6.30 -4.13
N ASP A 99 -10.33 -7.05 -3.10
CA ASP A 99 -10.97 -6.47 -1.91
C ASP A 99 -10.08 -5.40 -1.24
N MET A 100 -8.76 -5.64 -1.21
CA MET A 100 -7.79 -4.68 -0.66
C MET A 100 -7.57 -3.46 -1.57
N LEU A 101 -7.67 -3.62 -2.89
CA LEU A 101 -7.64 -2.49 -3.84
C LEU A 101 -8.90 -1.61 -3.69
N ASP A 102 -10.06 -2.22 -3.49
CA ASP A 102 -11.31 -1.51 -3.20
C ASP A 102 -11.21 -0.73 -1.89
N GLU A 103 -10.57 -1.30 -0.86
CA GLU A 103 -10.30 -0.61 0.39
C GLU A 103 -9.32 0.56 0.21
N CYS A 104 -8.29 0.41 -0.64
CA CYS A 104 -7.40 1.50 -1.00
C CYS A 104 -8.15 2.63 -1.71
N GLU A 105 -9.05 2.30 -2.63
CA GLU A 105 -9.92 3.27 -3.30
C GLU A 105 -10.78 4.04 -2.29
N ARG A 106 -11.44 3.33 -1.36
CA ARG A 106 -12.25 3.95 -0.31
C ARG A 106 -11.44 4.95 0.51
N LEU A 107 -10.25 4.56 0.98
CA LEU A 107 -9.37 5.42 1.78
C LEU A 107 -8.93 6.68 1.01
N LEU A 108 -8.60 6.55 -0.28
CA LEU A 108 -8.24 7.69 -1.12
C LEU A 108 -9.39 8.67 -1.26
N ARG A 109 -10.61 8.18 -1.56
CA ARG A 109 -11.81 9.02 -1.72
C ARG A 109 -12.17 9.74 -0.41
N GLU A 110 -12.10 9.05 0.72
CA GLU A 110 -12.34 9.65 2.05
C GLU A 110 -11.35 10.75 2.41
N ASN A 111 -10.14 10.69 1.87
CA ASN A 111 -9.10 11.71 2.06
C ASN A 111 -9.06 12.75 0.93
N GLY A 112 -10.14 12.85 0.15
CA GLY A 112 -10.32 13.90 -0.85
C GLY A 112 -9.43 13.76 -2.09
N VAL A 113 -8.81 12.59 -2.30
CA VAL A 113 -8.14 12.30 -3.56
C VAL A 113 -9.21 11.98 -4.60
N GLN A 114 -9.28 12.80 -5.64
CA GLN A 114 -10.25 12.68 -6.73
C GLN A 114 -9.55 12.29 -8.04
N ASP A 115 -10.36 11.83 -8.99
CA ASP A 115 -9.98 11.42 -10.35
C ASP A 115 -9.49 12.61 -11.20
#